data_AF-A0A0F9KQC3-F1
#
_entry.id   AF-A0A0F9KQC3-F1
#
_cell.length_a   1.000
_cell.length_b   1.000
_cell.length_c   1.000
_cell.angle_alpha   90.00
_cell.angle_beta   90.00
_cell.angle_gamma   90.00
#
_symmetry.space_group_name_H-M   'P 1'
#
loop_
_entity.id
_entity.type
_entity.pdbx_description
1 polymer ?
#
loop_
_entity_poly.entity_id
_entity_poly.type
_entity_poly.pdbx_seq_one_letter_code
_entity_poly.pdbx_strand_id
1 'polypeptide(L)' 'MTKHTPDYNAMAESSPAMARGLVWCRHCPRVQAVNAADCLQRGWPKCCGYTMTIDSPDAQAALAKAKLP' A
#
# COMPACT_ATOMS: atom_id res chain seq x y z
N MET A 1 28.12 -17.68 1.94
CA MET A 1 26.90 -17.04 2.48
C MET A 1 26.29 -16.18 1.37
N THR A 2 25.35 -16.73 0.59
CA THR A 2 24.64 -15.98 -0.45
C THR A 2 23.65 -15.04 0.25
N LYS A 3 23.88 -13.72 0.15
CA LYS A 3 22.92 -12.71 0.61
C LYS A 3 21.70 -12.80 -0.31
N HIS A 4 20.57 -13.28 0.21
CA HIS A 4 19.31 -13.23 -0.50
C HIS A 4 18.82 -11.78 -0.47
N THR A 5 18.93 -11.08 -1.60
CA THR A 5 18.36 -9.75 -1.75
C THR A 5 16.90 -9.92 -2.18
N PRO A 6 15.92 -9.32 -1.46
CA PRO A 6 14.53 -9.37 -1.88
C PRO A 6 14.33 -8.63 -3.21
N ASP A 7 13.60 -9.26 -4.14
CA ASP A 7 13.16 -8.64 -5.39
C ASP A 7 11.87 -7.84 -5.13
N TYR A 8 12.03 -6.54 -4.90
CA TYR A 8 10.91 -5.64 -4.62
C TYR A 8 10.00 -5.41 -5.83
N ASN A 9 10.49 -5.61 -7.07
CA ASN A 9 9.64 -5.50 -8.26
C ASN A 9 8.68 -6.68 -8.33
N ALA A 10 9.19 -7.91 -8.15
CA ALA A 10 8.36 -9.10 -8.10
C ALA A 10 7.28 -9.00 -6.99
N MET A 11 7.62 -8.41 -5.84
CA MET A 11 6.67 -8.14 -4.76
C MET A 11 5.66 -7.03 -5.10
N ALA A 12 6.09 -5.97 -5.78
CA ALA A 12 5.21 -4.90 -6.23
C ALA A 12 4.17 -5.41 -7.25
N GLU A 13 4.53 -6.41 -8.05
CA GLU A 13 3.67 -7.02 -9.06
C GLU A 13 2.81 -8.17 -8.51
N SER A 14 3.09 -8.65 -7.29
CA SER A 14 2.45 -9.85 -6.74
C SER A 14 0.98 -9.68 -6.37
N SER A 15 0.45 -8.46 -6.39
CA SER A 15 -0.96 -8.20 -6.13
C SER A 15 -1.48 -7.01 -6.94
N PRO A 16 -2.77 -6.99 -7.34
CA PRO A 16 -3.36 -5.87 -8.05
C PRO A 16 -3.31 -4.55 -7.26
N ALA A 17 -3.39 -4.62 -5.92
CA ALA A 17 -3.34 -3.44 -5.07
C ALA A 17 -1.98 -2.74 -5.12
N MET A 18 -0.89 -3.53 -5.11
CA MET A 18 0.48 -3.02 -5.21
C MET A 18 0.81 -2.57 -6.64
N ALA A 19 0.45 -3.37 -7.64
CA ALA A 19 0.72 -3.09 -9.05
C ALA A 19 0.04 -1.79 -9.53
N ARG A 20 -1.10 -1.44 -8.92
CA ARG A 20 -1.82 -0.19 -9.18
C ARG A 20 -1.01 1.06 -8.83
N GLY A 21 -0.03 0.97 -7.91
CA GLY A 21 0.84 2.09 -7.57
C GLY A 21 0.11 3.29 -6.99
N LEU A 22 -0.96 3.06 -6.22
CA LEU A 22 -1.74 4.10 -5.57
C LEU A 22 -1.85 3.82 -4.07
N VAL A 23 -1.86 4.89 -3.28
CA VAL A 23 -2.12 4.85 -1.85
C VAL A 23 -3.12 5.91 -1.41
N TRP A 24 -3.82 5.61 -0.32
CA TRP A 24 -4.91 6.43 0.23
C TRP A 24 -4.63 6.84 1.66
N CYS A 25 -4.99 8.07 2.00
CA CYS A 25 -5.09 8.48 3.39
C CYS A 25 -6.40 7.93 3.98
N ARG A 26 -6.35 7.44 5.22
CA ARG A 26 -7.54 6.94 5.94
C ARG A 26 -8.34 8.06 6.63
N HIS A 27 -7.83 9.28 6.64
CA HIS A 27 -8.40 10.42 7.39
C HIS A 27 -8.85 11.58 6.51
N CYS A 28 -8.38 11.63 5.26
CA CYS A 28 -8.74 12.68 4.31
C CYS A 28 -8.81 12.08 2.90
N PRO A 29 -9.41 12.76 1.91
CA PRO A 29 -9.60 12.20 0.57
C PRO A 29 -8.32 12.16 -0.29
N ARG A 30 -7.13 12.36 0.31
CA ARG A 30 -5.87 12.37 -0.44
C ARG A 30 -5.54 10.98 -0.98
N VAL A 31 -5.24 10.96 -2.28
CA VAL A 31 -4.68 9.82 -3.01
C VAL A 31 -3.32 10.22 -3.55
N GLN A 32 -2.37 9.29 -3.57
CA GLN A 32 -1.04 9.55 -4.11
C GLN A 32 -0.57 8.38 -4.97
N ALA A 33 -0.01 8.69 -6.14
CA ALA A 33 0.71 7.73 -6.96
C ALA A 33 2.10 7.46 -6.38
N VAL A 34 2.49 6.19 -6.36
CA VAL A 34 3.76 5.73 -5.80
C VAL A 34 4.33 4.60 -6.65
N ASN A 35 5.65 4.46 -6.63
CA ASN A 35 6.30 3.23 -7.05
C ASN A 35 6.33 2.27 -5.85
N ALA A 36 5.54 1.19 -5.92
CA ALA A 36 5.42 0.24 -4.82
C ALA A 36 6.74 -0.47 -4.49
N ALA A 37 7.60 -0.74 -5.48
CA ALA A 37 8.91 -1.36 -5.25
C ALA A 37 9.85 -0.42 -4.46
N ASP A 38 9.86 0.87 -4.81
CA ASP A 38 10.63 1.87 -4.05
C ASP A 38 10.05 2.06 -2.63
N CYS A 39 8.72 2.07 -2.49
CA CYS A 39 8.08 2.14 -1.18
C CYS A 39 8.31 0.91 -0.30
N LEU A 40 8.44 -0.29 -0.88
CA LEU A 40 8.83 -1.49 -0.14
C LEU A 40 10.25 -1.40 0.42
N GLN A 41 11.13 -0.69 -0.26
CA GLN A 41 12.52 -0.50 0.19
C GLN A 41 12.66 0.67 1.17
N ARG A 42 12.00 1.80 0.90
CA ARG A 42 12.22 3.08 1.61
C ARG A 42 11.11 3.46 2.58
N GLY A 43 9.99 2.74 2.53
CA GLY A 43 8.79 3.04 3.29
C GLY A 43 7.73 3.78 2.47
N TRP A 44 6.53 3.83 3.04
CA TRP A 44 5.34 4.40 2.41
C TRP A 44 5.15 5.87 2.79
N PRO A 45 4.54 6.69 1.90
CA PRO A 45 4.28 8.09 2.18
C PRO A 45 3.29 8.25 3.34
N LYS A 46 3.36 9.41 4.00
CA LYS A 46 2.52 9.77 5.13
C LYS A 46 1.52 10.87 4.76
N CYS A 47 0.34 10.81 5.37
CA CYS A 47 -0.68 11.85 5.30
C CYS A 47 -1.45 11.92 6.63
N CYS A 48 -1.82 13.13 7.08
CA CYS A 48 -2.50 13.36 8.35
C CYS A 48 -1.77 12.76 9.57
N GLY A 49 -0.43 12.67 9.50
CA GLY A 49 0.39 12.07 10.56
C GLY A 49 0.57 10.56 10.49
N TYR A 50 -0.13 9.87 9.57
CA TYR A 50 -0.11 8.40 9.47
C TYR A 50 0.41 7.93 8.12
N THR A 51 0.97 6.72 8.09
CA THR A 51 1.32 6.04 6.84
C THR A 51 0.05 5.78 6.01
N MET A 52 0.11 6.10 4.72
CA MET A 52 -0.99 5.85 3.78
C MET A 52 -1.12 4.34 3.50
N THR A 53 -2.31 3.89 3.11
CA THR A 53 -2.59 2.47 2.83
C THR A 53 -2.70 2.20 1.33
N ILE A 54 -2.38 0.97 0.92
CA ILE A 54 -2.62 0.46 -0.44
C ILE A 54 -4.08 0.06 -0.68
N ASP A 55 -4.88 -0.06 0.38
CA ASP A 55 -6.28 -0.42 0.29
C ASP A 55 -7.08 0.76 -0.28
N SER A 56 -7.83 0.53 -1.36
CA SER A 56 -8.75 1.53 -1.89
C SER A 56 -9.89 1.79 -0.90
N PRO A 57 -10.61 2.92 -1.02
CA PRO A 57 -11.76 3.21 -0.16
C PRO A 57 -12.79 2.07 -0.14
N ASP A 58 -13.06 1.44 -1.28
CA ASP A 58 -13.95 0.27 -1.36
C ASP A 58 -13.42 -0.94 -0.59
N ALA A 59 -12.12 -1.22 -0.69
CA ALA A 59 -11.49 -2.31 0.04
C ALA A 59 -11.51 -2.03 1.56
N GLN A 60 -11.27 -0.79 1.97
CA GLN A 60 -11.39 -0.36 3.37
C GLN A 60 -12.83 -0.53 3.88
N ALA A 61 -13.83 -0.14 3.08
CA ALA A 61 -15.24 -0.31 3.42
C ALA A 61 -15.64 -1.79 3.52
N ALA A 62 -15.15 -2.64 2.61
CA ALA A 62 -15.38 -4.09 2.65
C ALA A 62 -14.75 -4.72 3.91
N LEU A 63 -13.51 -4.34 4.25
CA LEU A 63 -12.84 -4.80 5.46
C LEU A 63 -13.56 -4.34 6.74
N ALA A 64 -14.06 -3.12 6.77
CA ALA A 64 -14.83 -2.61 7.91
C ALA A 64 -16.13 -3.41 8.11
N LYS A 65 -16.83 -3.75 7.01
CA LYS A 65 -18.03 -4.60 7.04
C LYS A 65 -17.73 -6.04 7.48
N ALA A 66 -16.61 -6.61 7.03
CA ALA A 66 -16.20 -7.96 7.40
C ALA A 66 -15.80 -8.11 8.87
N LYS A 67 -15.54 -7.00 9.58
CA LYS A 67 -15.23 -6.96 11.01
C LYS A 67 -16.46 -6.77 11.91
N LEU A 68 -17.67 -6.71 11.33
CA LEU A 68 -18.90 -6.70 12.12
C LEU A 68 -19.17 -8.13 12.64
N PRO A 69 -19.41 -8.32 13.95
CA PRO A 69 -19.79 -9.62 14.51
C PRO A 69 -21.13 -10.12 13.96
#